data_AF-A0A1B6FCH9-F1
#
_entry.id   AF-A0A1B6FCH9-F1
#
_cell.length_a   1.000
_cell.length_b   1.000
_cell.length_c   1.000
_cell.angle_alpha   90.00
_cell.angle_beta   90.00
_cell.angle_gamma   90.00
#
_symmetry.space_group_name_H-M   'P 1'
#
loop_
_entity.id
_entity.type
_entity.pdbx_description
1 polymer ?
#
loop_
_entity_poly.entity_id
_entity_poly.type
_entity_poly.pdbx_seq_one_letter_code
_entity_poly.pdbx_strand_id
1 'polypeptide(L)'
;MKKEKLPSKVDCLPCLGLVPSTIYENSPLPLIMGLGAYVNATQSPQLAERLMTVQGVRIYMESVSEEFRTTTTHWFARLEINLIATLLEVYLLIENPMVNIQLVHQIALFLSISMQTCDGYLLPRLFDRVIFNKKFFRSEVTDLGNQLQNLQIGQDPNQTVSSSTSTAVYQDGSLTRQKHLNVALDSLEMINLCYKKELGIEGFHLLNPPDALTACLYGTGPALPSDWNFLPIVHLYNIDGKREDATEVTVRCLQWSLILECMRPAFVCCVAHITVTSRFCRLACVLLAGNDLFRDTKTWLDEVLQAILVYQDYLDFDKPVRGLKSFYDFYRQILEQFVAVSYGDPVFGRFVLVPLQQRHNIKLKKLVWCELGAVLRFLSTPVSKVPIEKFLEPCETDPDLLYIYLNSLAQGRVKETFCPVLYRVAVHHVSTYITRYPDLPAARRLAQMVQALGNQELKSLLM
;
A
#
# COMPACT_ATOMS: atom_id res chain seq x y z
N MET A 1 -44.83 24.43 12.33
CA MET A 1 -43.59 25.05 12.86
C MET A 1 -42.41 24.62 12.00
N LYS A 2 -42.01 25.49 11.07
CA LYS A 2 -40.82 25.32 10.24
C LYS A 2 -39.60 25.42 11.17
N LYS A 3 -38.85 24.32 11.36
CA LYS A 3 -37.49 24.40 11.90
C LYS A 3 -36.66 25.11 10.84
N GLU A 4 -36.33 26.38 11.06
CA GLU A 4 -35.24 27.04 10.35
C GLU A 4 -33.99 26.18 10.52
N LYS A 5 -33.58 25.50 9.45
CA LYS A 5 -32.30 24.82 9.39
C LYS A 5 -31.27 25.93 9.26
N LEU A 6 -30.48 26.13 10.31
CA LEU A 6 -29.29 26.98 10.23
C LEU A 6 -28.44 26.56 9.03
N PRO A 7 -27.82 27.52 8.31
CA PRO A 7 -26.96 27.23 7.15
C PRO A 7 -25.69 26.43 7.50
N SER A 8 -25.50 26.05 8.77
CA SER A 8 -24.33 25.33 9.28
C SER A 8 -24.59 23.87 9.66
N LYS A 9 -25.78 23.30 9.41
CA LYS A 9 -25.97 21.85 9.59
C LYS A 9 -25.37 21.07 8.42
N VAL A 10 -24.45 20.18 8.77
CA VAL A 10 -23.76 19.20 7.89
C VAL A 10 -24.72 18.51 6.92
N ASP A 11 -25.95 18.23 7.35
CA ASP A 11 -27.03 17.65 6.52
C ASP A 11 -27.34 18.44 5.22
N CYS A 12 -26.88 19.69 5.09
CA CYS A 12 -27.12 20.57 3.95
C CYS A 12 -25.95 20.64 2.95
N LEU A 13 -24.79 20.06 3.28
CA LEU A 13 -23.62 20.01 2.39
C LEU A 13 -23.38 18.54 1.99
N PRO A 14 -23.34 18.18 0.69
CA PRO A 14 -23.25 16.79 0.24
C PRO A 14 -21.87 16.16 0.54
N CYS A 15 -21.72 14.85 0.38
CA CYS A 15 -20.42 14.15 0.36
C CYS A 15 -20.42 13.06 -0.74
N LEU A 16 -20.95 13.41 -1.93
CA LEU A 16 -21.27 12.52 -3.07
C LEU A 16 -22.48 11.58 -2.85
N GLY A 17 -23.69 12.16 -2.96
CA GLY A 17 -24.98 11.45 -2.96
C GLY A 17 -25.62 11.28 -4.35
N LEU A 18 -26.77 10.59 -4.41
CA LEU A 18 -27.55 10.33 -5.65
C LEU A 18 -28.30 11.57 -6.18
N VAL A 19 -28.59 12.56 -5.33
CA VAL A 19 -29.33 13.77 -5.71
C VAL A 19 -28.42 15.00 -5.54
N PRO A 20 -28.24 15.82 -6.59
CA PRO A 20 -27.38 17.00 -6.58
C PRO A 20 -27.83 18.04 -5.55
N SER A 21 -26.90 18.53 -4.74
CA SER A 21 -27.20 19.54 -3.73
C SER A 21 -27.63 20.87 -4.34
N THR A 22 -27.24 21.19 -5.58
CA THR A 22 -27.66 22.40 -6.30
C THR A 22 -29.14 22.44 -6.67
N ILE A 23 -29.85 21.31 -6.57
CA ILE A 23 -31.28 21.21 -6.89
C ILE A 23 -32.15 21.51 -5.65
N TYR A 24 -31.59 21.49 -4.44
CA TYR A 24 -32.35 21.82 -3.24
C TYR A 24 -32.47 23.33 -3.05
N GLU A 25 -33.70 23.81 -2.84
CA GLU A 25 -34.01 25.25 -2.64
C GLU A 25 -33.22 25.89 -1.48
N ASN A 26 -32.86 25.12 -0.46
CA ASN A 26 -32.15 25.60 0.73
C ASN A 26 -30.65 25.27 0.72
N SER A 27 -30.08 24.97 -0.45
CA SER A 27 -28.68 24.58 -0.55
C SER A 27 -27.74 25.80 -0.46
N PRO A 28 -26.80 25.82 0.50
CA PRO A 28 -25.78 26.87 0.55
C PRO A 28 -24.70 26.71 -0.54
N LEU A 29 -24.70 25.59 -1.29
CA LEU A 29 -23.64 25.25 -2.23
C LEU A 29 -23.38 26.32 -3.29
N PRO A 30 -24.40 26.87 -4.00
CA PRO A 30 -24.14 27.88 -5.03
C PRO A 30 -23.51 29.16 -4.47
N LEU A 31 -23.90 29.55 -3.26
CA LEU A 31 -23.33 30.70 -2.56
C LEU A 31 -21.87 30.44 -2.18
N ILE A 32 -21.57 29.29 -1.60
CA ILE A 32 -20.20 28.92 -1.20
C ILE A 32 -19.30 28.79 -2.44
N MET A 33 -19.78 28.21 -3.53
CA MET A 33 -19.05 28.14 -4.80
C MET A 33 -18.74 29.53 -5.34
N GLY A 34 -19.73 30.44 -5.35
CA GLY A 34 -19.54 31.83 -5.78
C GLY A 34 -18.55 32.60 -4.90
N LEU A 35 -18.66 32.46 -3.58
CA LEU A 35 -17.73 33.05 -2.62
C LEU A 35 -16.31 32.48 -2.78
N GLY A 36 -16.17 31.17 -2.92
CA GLY A 36 -14.88 30.52 -3.15
C GLY A 36 -14.22 31.01 -4.44
N ALA A 37 -14.98 31.10 -5.53
CA ALA A 37 -14.49 31.64 -6.79
C ALA A 37 -14.10 33.12 -6.67
N TYR A 38 -14.88 33.93 -5.95
CA TYR A 38 -14.57 35.34 -5.69
C TYR A 38 -13.29 35.51 -4.85
N VAL A 39 -13.13 34.73 -3.78
CA VAL A 39 -11.92 34.76 -2.94
C VAL A 39 -10.71 34.30 -3.74
N ASN A 40 -10.85 33.24 -4.55
CA ASN A 40 -9.79 32.78 -5.43
C ASN A 40 -9.42 33.84 -6.49
N ALA A 41 -10.40 34.56 -7.06
CA ALA A 41 -10.13 35.62 -8.02
C ALA A 41 -9.46 36.85 -7.38
N THR A 42 -9.85 37.20 -6.15
CA THR A 42 -9.31 38.36 -5.43
C THR A 42 -7.96 38.09 -4.76
N GLN A 43 -7.54 36.83 -4.64
CA GLN A 43 -6.25 36.41 -4.07
C GLN A 43 -5.97 37.02 -2.67
N SER A 44 -7.03 37.26 -1.87
CA SER A 44 -6.92 37.92 -0.56
C SER A 44 -6.76 36.89 0.57
N PRO A 45 -5.63 36.90 1.33
CA PRO A 45 -5.37 35.92 2.38
C PRO A 45 -6.35 36.05 3.56
N GLN A 46 -6.79 37.28 3.87
CA GLN A 46 -7.72 37.56 4.97
C GLN A 46 -9.12 37.00 4.72
N LEU A 47 -9.59 37.09 3.46
CA LEU A 47 -10.88 36.52 3.07
C LEU A 47 -10.81 34.99 2.98
N ALA A 48 -9.68 34.45 2.53
CA ALA A 48 -9.43 33.01 2.52
C ALA A 48 -9.48 32.42 3.93
N GLU A 49 -8.79 33.05 4.90
CA GLU A 49 -8.81 32.61 6.30
C GLU A 49 -10.23 32.65 6.88
N ARG A 50 -10.98 33.73 6.63
CA ARG A 50 -12.36 33.84 7.08
C ARG A 50 -13.28 32.77 6.47
N LEU A 51 -13.13 32.45 5.19
CA LEU A 51 -13.96 31.42 4.54
C LEU A 51 -13.66 30.02 5.11
N MET A 52 -12.38 29.70 5.29
CA MET A 52 -11.94 28.38 5.77
C MET A 52 -12.18 28.16 7.26
N THR A 53 -12.27 29.22 8.06
CA THR A 53 -12.58 29.15 9.51
C THR A 53 -14.08 29.01 9.80
N VAL A 54 -14.95 29.21 8.81
CA VAL A 54 -16.39 28.99 8.98
C VAL A 54 -16.66 27.54 9.36
N GLN A 55 -17.37 27.34 10.48
CA GLN A 55 -17.69 26.02 11.03
C GLN A 55 -18.31 25.07 9.99
N GLY A 56 -19.20 25.57 9.12
CA GLY A 56 -19.83 24.75 8.08
C GLY A 56 -18.85 24.22 7.04
N VAL A 57 -17.88 25.04 6.61
CA VAL A 57 -16.84 24.64 5.64
C VAL A 57 -15.88 23.65 6.28
N ARG A 58 -15.49 23.87 7.54
CA ARG A 58 -14.63 22.95 8.28
C ARG A 58 -15.25 21.57 8.43
N ILE A 59 -16.50 21.50 8.90
CA ILE A 59 -17.18 20.21 9.08
C ILE A 59 -17.40 19.52 7.73
N TYR A 60 -17.67 20.29 6.67
CA TYR A 60 -17.75 19.75 5.31
C TYR A 60 -16.42 19.13 4.84
N MET A 61 -15.29 19.77 5.10
CA MET A 61 -13.97 19.20 4.76
C MET A 61 -13.67 17.93 5.57
N GLU A 62 -14.04 17.92 6.85
CA GLU A 62 -13.92 16.73 7.70
C GLU A 62 -14.82 15.60 7.17
N SER A 63 -16.08 15.87 6.82
CA SER A 63 -17.01 14.85 6.29
C SER A 63 -16.61 14.32 4.91
N VAL A 64 -16.08 15.18 4.02
CA VAL A 64 -15.53 14.76 2.71
C VAL A 64 -14.35 13.79 2.89
N SER A 65 -13.58 13.92 3.97
CA SER A 65 -12.46 13.01 4.26
C SER A 65 -12.89 11.64 4.81
N GLU A 66 -14.07 11.56 5.44
CA GLU A 66 -14.57 10.36 6.12
C GLU A 66 -15.51 9.51 5.24
N GLU A 67 -16.46 10.14 4.54
CA GLU A 67 -17.55 9.45 3.82
C GLU A 67 -17.43 9.57 2.30
N PHE A 68 -16.24 9.39 1.74
CA PHE A 68 -16.09 9.49 0.29
C PHE A 68 -16.75 8.30 -0.44
N ARG A 69 -17.98 8.48 -0.88
CA ARG A 69 -18.69 7.47 -1.69
C ARG A 69 -18.04 7.41 -3.08
N THR A 70 -17.66 6.22 -3.50
CA THR A 70 -17.06 5.84 -4.80
C THR A 70 -17.93 6.13 -6.03
N THR A 71 -18.98 6.92 -5.87
CA THR A 71 -19.93 7.25 -6.91
C THR A 71 -19.57 8.58 -7.56
N THR A 72 -18.38 8.64 -8.18
CA THR A 72 -17.88 9.82 -8.91
C THR A 72 -18.35 9.84 -10.37
N THR A 73 -19.07 8.80 -10.79
CA THR A 73 -19.51 8.58 -12.18
C THR A 73 -20.72 9.41 -12.60
N HIS A 74 -21.26 10.25 -11.71
CA HIS A 74 -22.41 11.11 -12.01
C HIS A 74 -21.95 12.48 -12.50
N TRP A 75 -22.65 13.04 -13.49
CA TRP A 75 -22.39 14.39 -13.97
C TRP A 75 -22.42 15.45 -12.87
N PHE A 76 -23.32 15.30 -11.91
CA PHE A 76 -23.52 16.28 -10.86
C PHE A 76 -22.44 16.30 -9.78
N ALA A 77 -21.61 15.24 -9.69
CA ALA A 77 -20.42 15.24 -8.84
C ALA A 77 -19.41 16.32 -9.27
N ARG A 78 -19.44 16.75 -10.54
CA ARG A 78 -18.55 17.77 -11.10
C ARG A 78 -18.59 19.10 -10.35
N LEU A 79 -19.78 19.53 -9.91
CA LEU A 79 -19.94 20.79 -9.16
C LEU A 79 -19.27 20.71 -7.80
N GLU A 80 -19.37 19.55 -7.14
CA GLU A 80 -18.74 19.29 -5.85
C GLU A 80 -17.22 19.13 -5.99
N ILE A 81 -16.73 18.44 -7.02
CA ILE A 81 -15.31 18.34 -7.39
C ILE A 81 -14.70 19.73 -7.59
N ASN A 82 -15.38 20.61 -8.33
CA ASN A 82 -14.94 21.98 -8.58
C ASN A 82 -14.97 22.84 -7.31
N LEU A 83 -15.97 22.66 -6.44
CA LEU A 83 -16.01 23.33 -5.15
C LEU A 83 -14.81 22.92 -4.29
N ILE A 84 -14.56 21.62 -4.15
CA ILE A 84 -13.43 21.10 -3.36
C ILE A 84 -12.10 21.64 -3.94
N ALA A 85 -11.92 21.59 -5.26
CA ALA A 85 -10.73 22.13 -5.91
C ALA A 85 -10.55 23.64 -5.62
N THR A 86 -11.63 24.41 -5.67
CA THR A 86 -11.60 25.85 -5.38
C THR A 86 -11.27 26.11 -3.90
N LEU A 87 -11.84 25.34 -2.96
CA LEU A 87 -11.54 25.46 -1.54
C LEU A 87 -10.08 25.11 -1.23
N LEU A 88 -9.51 24.11 -1.92
CA LEU A 88 -8.08 23.79 -1.82
C LEU A 88 -7.21 24.94 -2.34
N GLU A 89 -7.59 25.58 -3.45
CA GLU A 89 -6.88 26.74 -3.98
C GLU A 89 -6.96 27.94 -3.03
N VAL A 90 -8.12 28.20 -2.44
CA VAL A 90 -8.31 29.25 -1.44
C VAL A 90 -7.47 28.98 -0.19
N TYR A 91 -7.38 27.72 0.27
CA TYR A 91 -6.54 27.36 1.40
C TYR A 91 -5.06 27.67 1.18
N LEU A 92 -4.57 27.50 -0.06
CA LEU A 92 -3.17 27.80 -0.40
C LEU A 92 -2.81 29.29 -0.29
N LEU A 93 -3.80 30.18 -0.23
CA LEU A 93 -3.60 31.62 -0.01
C LEU A 93 -3.33 31.98 1.45
N ILE A 94 -3.58 31.05 2.39
CA ILE A 94 -3.45 31.30 3.83
C ILE A 94 -1.98 31.14 4.24
N GLU A 95 -1.39 32.20 4.81
CA GLU A 95 0.02 32.20 5.25
C GLU A 95 0.24 31.38 6.54
N ASN A 96 -0.73 31.38 7.45
CA ASN A 96 -0.71 30.61 8.71
C ASN A 96 -2.00 29.80 8.88
N PRO A 97 -2.03 28.54 8.42
CA PRO A 97 -3.25 27.76 8.47
C PRO A 97 -3.57 27.31 9.90
N MET A 98 -4.76 27.70 10.39
CA MET A 98 -5.39 27.13 11.60
C MET A 98 -6.05 25.76 11.34
N VAL A 99 -6.32 25.44 10.06
CA VAL A 99 -6.92 24.17 9.64
C VAL A 99 -5.84 23.09 9.54
N ASN A 100 -6.20 21.85 9.86
CA ASN A 100 -5.29 20.72 9.86
C ASN A 100 -4.68 20.49 8.45
N ILE A 101 -3.39 20.75 8.30
CA ILE A 101 -2.61 20.59 7.06
C ILE A 101 -2.75 19.16 6.51
N GLN A 102 -2.84 18.16 7.39
CA GLN A 102 -3.00 16.76 7.04
C GLN A 102 -4.34 16.50 6.34
N LEU A 103 -5.42 17.10 6.84
CA LEU A 103 -6.76 16.97 6.28
C LEU A 103 -6.81 17.52 4.85
N VAL A 104 -6.22 18.69 4.63
CA VAL A 104 -6.15 19.31 3.29
C VAL A 104 -5.38 18.43 2.31
N HIS A 105 -4.24 17.89 2.73
CA HIS A 105 -3.46 16.98 1.90
C HIS A 105 -4.23 15.68 1.60
N GLN A 106 -4.95 15.13 2.58
CA GLN A 106 -5.80 13.95 2.37
C GLN A 106 -6.90 14.23 1.35
N ILE A 107 -7.62 15.36 1.47
CA ILE A 107 -8.65 15.78 0.51
C ILE A 107 -8.07 15.93 -0.90
N ALA A 108 -6.87 16.49 -1.04
CA ALA A 108 -6.19 16.59 -2.34
C ALA A 108 -5.87 15.21 -2.94
N LEU A 109 -5.36 14.28 -2.14
CA LEU A 109 -5.16 12.90 -2.58
C LEU A 109 -6.49 12.24 -2.98
N PHE A 110 -7.58 12.46 -2.24
CA PHE A 110 -8.91 11.94 -2.59
C PHE A 110 -9.45 12.52 -3.88
N LEU A 111 -9.26 13.82 -4.08
CA LEU A 111 -9.65 14.51 -5.31
C LEU A 111 -8.96 13.88 -6.53
N SER A 112 -7.68 13.48 -6.41
CA SER A 112 -6.93 12.87 -7.53
C SER A 112 -7.56 11.61 -8.12
N ILE A 113 -8.21 10.78 -7.29
CA ILE A 113 -8.89 9.54 -7.72
C ILE A 113 -10.30 9.83 -8.25
N SER A 114 -10.88 10.93 -7.80
CA SER A 114 -12.30 11.21 -7.92
C SER A 114 -12.64 12.18 -9.04
N MET A 115 -11.64 12.91 -9.51
CA MET A 115 -11.74 13.79 -10.64
C MET A 115 -12.20 13.04 -11.88
N GLN A 116 -13.09 13.68 -12.63
CA GLN A 116 -13.62 13.15 -13.88
C GLN A 116 -12.64 13.41 -15.03
N THR A 117 -12.65 12.55 -16.06
CA THR A 117 -11.76 12.69 -17.24
C THR A 117 -11.85 14.09 -17.87
N CYS A 118 -13.04 14.68 -17.93
CA CYS A 118 -13.24 16.04 -18.45
C CYS A 118 -12.60 17.15 -17.60
N ASP A 119 -12.34 16.89 -16.32
CA ASP A 119 -11.74 17.85 -15.38
C ASP A 119 -10.27 17.55 -15.09
N GLY A 120 -9.65 16.61 -15.82
CA GLY A 120 -8.25 16.21 -15.65
C GLY A 120 -7.24 17.37 -15.73
N TYR A 121 -7.62 18.51 -16.34
CA TYR A 121 -6.80 19.72 -16.40
C TYR A 121 -6.47 20.33 -15.02
N LEU A 122 -7.20 20.00 -13.95
CA LEU A 122 -6.89 20.46 -12.59
C LEU A 122 -5.79 19.60 -11.93
N LEU A 123 -5.51 18.38 -12.43
CA LEU A 123 -4.51 17.47 -11.86
C LEU A 123 -3.09 18.05 -11.81
N PRO A 124 -2.54 18.66 -12.88
CA PRO A 124 -1.17 19.19 -12.82
C PRO A 124 -1.02 20.27 -11.74
N ARG A 125 -2.02 21.14 -11.58
CA ARG A 125 -2.03 22.18 -10.54
C ARG A 125 -2.11 21.58 -9.14
N LEU A 126 -2.97 20.57 -8.97
CA LEU A 126 -3.12 19.83 -7.71
C LEU A 126 -1.81 19.14 -7.31
N PHE A 127 -1.11 18.56 -8.30
CA PHE A 127 0.17 17.87 -8.13
C PHE A 127 1.27 18.85 -7.68
N ASP A 128 1.40 19.99 -8.36
CA ASP A 128 2.39 21.03 -8.04
C ASP A 128 2.16 21.70 -6.69
N ARG A 129 0.90 22.07 -6.43
CA ARG A 129 0.59 22.97 -5.32
C ARG A 129 0.33 22.25 -4.02
N VAL A 130 -0.20 21.02 -4.07
CA VAL A 130 -0.64 20.29 -2.86
C VAL A 130 0.04 18.93 -2.71
N ILE A 131 -0.15 17.99 -3.66
CA ILE A 131 0.22 16.57 -3.47
C ILE A 131 1.72 16.37 -3.28
N PHE A 132 2.55 16.97 -4.14
CA PHE A 132 4.01 16.84 -4.05
C PHE A 132 4.68 18.03 -3.36
N ASN A 133 3.92 18.78 -2.55
CA ASN A 133 4.44 19.98 -1.91
C ASN A 133 4.94 19.67 -0.48
N LYS A 134 6.24 19.88 -0.26
CA LYS A 134 6.92 19.65 1.03
C LYS A 134 6.27 20.38 2.21
N LYS A 135 5.57 21.51 1.99
CA LYS A 135 4.89 22.27 3.06
C LYS A 135 3.87 21.42 3.83
N PHE A 136 3.24 20.45 3.18
CA PHE A 136 2.22 19.59 3.78
C PHE A 136 2.76 18.47 4.66
N PHE A 137 4.09 18.30 4.71
CA PHE A 137 4.76 17.24 5.47
C PHE A 137 5.63 17.77 6.63
N ARG A 138 5.91 19.08 6.68
CA ARG A 138 6.90 19.68 7.60
C ARG A 138 6.59 19.49 9.10
N SER A 139 5.32 19.55 9.50
CA SER A 139 4.94 19.43 10.92
C SER A 139 5.07 18.00 11.46
N GLU A 140 5.12 17.00 10.58
CA GLU A 140 5.10 15.58 10.94
C GLU A 140 6.51 15.01 11.07
N VAL A 141 7.51 15.59 10.38
CA VAL A 141 8.92 15.17 10.45
C VAL A 141 9.47 15.25 11.89
N THR A 142 8.95 16.15 12.73
CA THR A 142 9.35 16.30 14.14
C THR A 142 8.76 15.24 15.08
N ASP A 143 7.60 14.63 14.75
CA ASP A 143 6.96 13.55 15.54
C ASP A 143 7.15 12.15 14.91
N LEU A 144 7.76 12.12 13.73
CA LEU A 144 7.98 10.93 12.91
C LEU A 144 8.75 9.82 13.65
N GLY A 145 9.69 10.18 14.53
CA GLY A 145 10.46 9.20 15.31
C GLY A 145 9.58 8.31 16.19
N ASN A 146 8.52 8.88 16.79
CA ASN A 146 7.59 8.16 17.65
C ASN A 146 6.60 7.33 16.83
N GLN A 147 6.11 7.87 15.71
CA GLN A 147 5.15 7.18 14.84
C GLN A 147 5.77 5.98 14.10
N LEU A 148 7.02 6.09 13.66
CA LEU A 148 7.74 4.99 13.00
C LEU A 148 8.05 3.84 13.97
N GLN A 149 8.22 4.14 15.27
CA GLN A 149 8.44 3.12 16.31
C GLN A 149 7.18 2.25 16.54
N ASN A 150 5.99 2.80 16.30
CA ASN A 150 4.72 2.07 16.39
C ASN A 150 4.41 1.24 15.13
N LEU A 151 5.07 1.53 13.99
CA LEU A 151 4.93 0.79 12.73
C LEU A 151 5.93 -0.38 12.63
N GLN A 152 6.28 -0.98 13.77
CA GLN A 152 7.16 -2.14 13.83
C GLN A 152 6.37 -3.43 13.62
N ILE A 153 6.98 -4.36 12.87
CA ILE A 153 6.39 -5.67 12.59
C ILE A 153 6.35 -6.47 13.89
N GLY A 154 5.14 -6.73 14.43
CA GLY A 154 4.92 -7.70 15.51
C GLY A 154 4.65 -7.16 16.92
N GLN A 155 4.19 -5.91 17.10
CA GLN A 155 3.74 -5.46 18.42
C GLN A 155 2.27 -5.83 18.68
N ASP A 156 2.05 -6.72 19.65
CA ASP A 156 0.77 -6.93 20.32
C ASP A 156 0.46 -5.70 21.20
N PRO A 157 -0.72 -5.06 21.12
CA PRO A 157 -1.02 -3.84 21.89
C PRO A 157 -1.08 -4.03 23.42
N ASN A 158 -0.96 -5.26 23.93
CA ASN A 158 -1.26 -5.59 25.33
C ASN A 158 -0.13 -6.31 26.11
N GLN A 159 1.12 -6.31 25.63
CA GLN A 159 2.22 -6.92 26.40
C GLN A 159 3.22 -5.88 26.92
N THR A 160 3.13 -5.62 28.23
CA THR A 160 4.14 -4.91 29.01
C THR A 160 5.46 -5.70 29.03
N VAL A 161 6.46 -5.10 28.40
CA VAL A 161 7.92 -5.28 28.50
C VAL A 161 8.41 -6.26 29.58
N SER A 162 8.91 -7.42 29.15
CA SER A 162 10.05 -8.09 29.81
C SER A 162 10.66 -9.18 28.91
N SER A 163 11.63 -8.80 28.06
CA SER A 163 12.81 -9.61 27.69
C SER A 163 13.75 -8.80 26.79
N SER A 164 15.02 -8.73 27.17
CA SER A 164 15.97 -7.66 26.83
C SER A 164 17.00 -8.05 25.75
N THR A 165 16.64 -8.86 24.76
CA THR A 165 17.59 -9.34 23.73
C THR A 165 17.10 -9.22 22.29
N SER A 166 15.84 -8.86 22.05
CA SER A 166 15.28 -8.65 20.71
C SER A 166 15.34 -7.18 20.24
N THR A 167 15.54 -6.21 21.14
CA THR A 167 15.32 -4.78 20.90
C THR A 167 16.33 -4.08 19.97
N ALA A 168 17.53 -4.63 19.79
CA ALA A 168 18.61 -3.95 19.05
C ALA A 168 18.42 -3.95 17.51
N VAL A 169 17.83 -5.01 16.94
CA VAL A 169 17.62 -5.12 15.48
C VAL A 169 16.41 -4.29 15.01
N TYR A 170 15.41 -4.09 15.87
CA TYR A 170 14.21 -3.31 15.55
C TYR A 170 14.41 -1.79 15.64
N GLN A 171 15.39 -1.33 16.42
CA GLN A 171 15.76 0.10 16.49
C GLN A 171 16.48 0.59 15.21
N ASP A 172 17.29 -0.27 14.57
CA ASP A 172 18.05 0.07 13.36
C ASP A 172 17.16 0.25 12.11
N GLY A 173 16.07 -0.53 12.01
CA GLY A 173 15.08 -0.40 10.94
C GLY A 173 14.31 0.94 10.99
N SER A 174 13.99 1.44 12.18
CA SER A 174 13.30 2.73 12.35
C SER A 174 14.16 3.91 11.90
N LEU A 175 15.46 3.89 12.21
CA LEU A 175 16.41 4.92 11.80
C LEU A 175 16.67 4.89 10.29
N THR A 176 16.77 3.69 9.71
CA THR A 176 16.96 3.51 8.27
C THR A 176 15.75 4.01 7.48
N ARG A 177 14.54 3.67 7.95
CA ARG A 177 13.29 4.16 7.36
C ARG A 177 13.18 5.68 7.43
N GLN A 178 13.53 6.29 8.58
CA GLN A 178 13.51 7.74 8.74
C GLN A 178 14.47 8.45 7.77
N LYS A 179 15.68 7.90 7.56
CA LYS A 179 16.64 8.43 6.58
C LYS A 179 16.08 8.36 5.15
N HIS A 180 15.54 7.21 4.74
CA HIS A 180 14.96 7.04 3.40
C HIS A 180 13.74 7.95 3.19
N LEU A 181 12.91 8.12 4.22
CA LEU A 181 11.75 9.01 4.15
C LEU A 181 12.17 10.48 3.99
N ASN A 182 13.21 10.94 4.69
CA ASN A 182 13.73 12.29 4.50
C ASN A 182 14.27 12.49 3.08
N VAL A 183 15.03 11.53 2.55
CA VAL A 183 15.53 11.56 1.16
C VAL A 183 14.37 11.59 0.14
N ALA A 184 13.31 10.83 0.40
CA ALA A 184 12.10 10.84 -0.44
C ALA A 184 11.40 12.21 -0.40
N LEU A 185 11.27 12.81 0.79
CA LEU A 185 10.68 14.15 0.98
C LEU A 185 11.50 15.26 0.32
N ASP A 186 12.83 15.12 0.28
CA ASP A 186 13.71 16.04 -0.44
C ASP A 186 13.61 15.89 -1.96
N SER A 187 13.24 14.69 -2.43
CA SER A 187 13.10 14.38 -3.86
C SER A 187 11.71 14.67 -4.43
N LEU A 188 10.80 15.30 -3.67
CA LEU A 188 9.39 15.49 -4.05
C LEU A 188 9.18 16.19 -5.40
N GLU A 189 10.02 17.17 -5.73
CA GLU A 189 9.94 17.87 -7.02
C GLU A 189 10.24 16.93 -8.20
N MET A 190 11.25 16.06 -8.06
CA MET A 190 11.58 15.05 -9.07
C MET A 190 10.52 13.96 -9.16
N ILE A 191 9.90 13.59 -8.03
CA ILE A 191 8.77 12.67 -8.01
C ILE A 191 7.59 13.28 -8.79
N ASN A 192 7.26 14.55 -8.55
CA ASN A 192 6.18 15.25 -9.27
C ASN A 192 6.41 15.24 -10.79
N LEU A 193 7.61 15.62 -11.24
CA LEU A 193 7.97 15.61 -12.66
C LEU A 193 7.83 14.21 -13.27
N CYS A 194 8.31 13.18 -12.56
CA CYS A 194 8.18 11.79 -12.99
C CYS A 194 6.70 11.37 -13.14
N TYR A 195 5.87 11.61 -12.13
CA TYR A 195 4.45 11.24 -12.20
C TYR A 195 3.68 12.01 -13.26
N LYS A 196 3.99 13.29 -13.50
CA LYS A 196 3.39 14.05 -14.60
C LYS A 196 3.70 13.44 -15.97
N LYS A 197 4.97 13.05 -16.18
CA LYS A 197 5.42 12.34 -17.39
C LYS A 197 4.71 11.00 -17.56
N GLU A 198 4.71 10.16 -16.51
CA GLU A 198 4.13 8.81 -16.56
C GLU A 198 2.61 8.79 -16.74
N LEU A 199 1.92 9.79 -16.21
CA LEU A 199 0.47 9.90 -16.33
C LEU A 199 0.03 10.71 -17.56
N GLY A 200 0.97 11.27 -18.34
CA GLY A 200 0.67 12.08 -19.51
C GLY A 200 -0.07 13.38 -19.18
N ILE A 201 0.19 13.95 -18.00
CA ILE A 201 -0.46 15.17 -17.49
C ILE A 201 0.37 16.42 -17.87
N GLU A 202 1.52 16.24 -18.52
CA GLU A 202 2.34 17.33 -19.04
C GLU A 202 1.58 18.13 -20.12
N GLY A 203 1.56 19.47 -19.97
CA GLY A 203 1.01 20.38 -20.97
C GLY A 203 -0.47 20.77 -20.82
N PHE A 204 -1.20 20.30 -19.81
CA PHE A 204 -2.53 20.85 -19.50
C PHE A 204 -2.42 22.25 -18.86
N HIS A 205 -2.27 23.27 -19.70
CA HIS A 205 -2.33 24.68 -19.31
C HIS A 205 -3.68 25.30 -19.69
N LEU A 206 -4.79 24.65 -19.33
CA LEU A 206 -6.08 25.33 -19.40
C LEU A 206 -6.15 26.33 -18.26
N LEU A 207 -6.15 27.61 -18.62
CA LEU A 207 -6.17 28.73 -17.68
C LEU A 207 -7.56 28.97 -17.09
N ASN A 208 -8.62 28.49 -17.74
CA ASN A 208 -10.00 28.61 -17.30
C ASN A 208 -10.75 27.28 -17.45
N PRO A 209 -11.75 27.01 -16.57
CA PRO A 209 -12.71 25.95 -16.84
C PRO A 209 -13.35 26.19 -18.23
N PRO A 210 -13.60 25.15 -19.03
CA PRO A 210 -14.35 25.33 -20.27
C PRO A 210 -15.71 25.96 -19.96
N ASP A 211 -16.07 27.02 -20.70
CA ASP A 211 -17.31 27.79 -20.51
C ASP A 211 -18.60 26.97 -20.67
N ALA A 212 -18.48 25.73 -21.15
CA ALA A 212 -19.57 24.81 -21.34
C ALA A 212 -19.33 23.47 -20.64
N LEU A 213 -20.44 22.92 -20.13
CA LEU A 213 -20.63 21.54 -19.71
C LEU A 213 -20.42 20.60 -20.92
N THR A 214 -19.21 20.49 -21.44
CA THR A 214 -18.89 19.60 -22.55
C THR A 214 -18.88 18.17 -22.06
N ALA A 215 -19.82 17.38 -22.57
CA ALA A 215 -19.86 15.93 -22.33
C ALA A 215 -18.97 15.25 -23.36
N CYS A 216 -17.83 14.70 -22.91
CA CYS A 216 -17.06 13.78 -23.71
C CYS A 216 -17.57 12.35 -23.50
N LEU A 217 -17.39 11.47 -24.48
CA LEU A 217 -17.64 10.03 -24.33
C LEU A 217 -16.75 9.51 -23.18
N TYR A 218 -17.34 8.84 -22.19
CA TYR A 218 -16.69 8.45 -20.92
C TYR A 218 -16.20 9.61 -20.03
N GLY A 219 -16.69 10.84 -20.26
CA GLY A 219 -16.24 12.04 -19.55
C GLY A 219 -16.45 12.03 -18.03
N THR A 220 -17.43 11.26 -17.53
CA THR A 220 -17.69 11.07 -16.09
C THR A 220 -16.88 9.92 -15.47
N GLY A 221 -16.10 9.20 -16.27
CA GLY A 221 -15.14 8.22 -15.75
C GLY A 221 -14.06 8.90 -14.90
N PRO A 222 -13.41 8.16 -13.98
CA PRO A 222 -12.30 8.72 -13.21
C PRO A 222 -11.13 9.06 -14.15
N ALA A 223 -10.52 10.23 -13.96
CA ALA A 223 -9.38 10.71 -14.73
C ALA A 223 -8.13 9.85 -14.48
N LEU A 224 -7.96 9.37 -13.25
CA LEU A 224 -6.90 8.49 -12.83
C LEU A 224 -7.48 7.22 -12.22
N PRO A 225 -6.85 6.05 -12.42
CA PRO A 225 -7.29 4.84 -11.73
C PRO A 225 -6.98 4.96 -10.23
N SER A 226 -7.68 4.15 -9.42
CA SER A 226 -7.54 4.17 -7.95
C SER A 226 -6.12 3.89 -7.47
N ASP A 227 -5.35 3.16 -8.25
CA ASP A 227 -3.98 2.70 -7.99
C ASP A 227 -2.94 3.46 -8.82
N TRP A 228 -3.24 4.71 -9.20
CA TRP A 228 -2.36 5.57 -10.00
C TRP A 228 -0.95 5.72 -9.39
N ASN A 229 -0.84 5.63 -8.06
CA ASN A 229 0.43 5.71 -7.35
C ASN A 229 1.38 4.56 -7.72
N PHE A 230 0.87 3.40 -8.17
CA PHE A 230 1.68 2.26 -8.61
C PHE A 230 1.77 2.14 -10.14
N LEU A 231 1.08 2.99 -10.91
CA LEU A 231 1.10 2.91 -12.38
C LEU A 231 2.50 2.94 -12.99
N PRO A 232 3.46 3.76 -12.52
CA PRO A 232 4.81 3.76 -13.11
C PRO A 232 5.45 2.37 -13.12
N ILE A 233 5.41 1.65 -11.99
CA ILE A 233 5.96 0.29 -11.87
C ILE A 233 5.17 -0.71 -12.71
N VAL A 234 3.84 -0.56 -12.79
CA VAL A 234 2.98 -1.45 -13.59
C VAL A 234 3.23 -1.28 -15.08
N HIS A 235 3.40 -0.04 -15.55
CA HIS A 235 3.79 0.25 -16.93
C HIS A 235 5.15 -0.34 -17.24
N LEU A 236 6.14 -0.18 -16.34
CA LEU A 236 7.46 -0.80 -16.50
C LEU A 236 7.39 -2.32 -16.59
N TYR A 237 6.56 -2.96 -15.75
CA TYR A 237 6.31 -4.41 -15.83
C TYR A 237 5.71 -4.82 -17.18
N ASN A 238 4.73 -4.08 -17.68
CA ASN A 238 4.08 -4.40 -18.97
C ASN A 238 5.01 -4.23 -20.19
N ILE A 239 6.10 -3.48 -20.07
CA ILE A 239 7.11 -3.30 -21.14
C ILE A 239 8.41 -4.06 -20.88
N ASP A 240 8.43 -4.98 -19.91
CA ASP A 240 9.61 -5.72 -19.46
C ASP A 240 10.82 -4.82 -19.12
N GLY A 241 10.57 -3.63 -18.57
CA GLY A 241 11.62 -2.74 -18.06
C GLY A 241 12.63 -2.27 -19.12
N LYS A 242 12.31 -2.37 -20.41
CA LYS A 242 13.20 -2.04 -21.55
C LYS A 242 13.49 -0.54 -21.72
N ARG A 243 13.12 0.30 -20.75
CA ARG A 243 13.25 1.76 -20.79
C ARG A 243 14.57 2.18 -20.14
N GLU A 244 15.27 3.14 -20.73
CA GLU A 244 16.56 3.62 -20.21
C GLU A 244 16.43 4.28 -18.81
N ASP A 245 15.34 4.99 -18.56
CA ASP A 245 15.01 5.64 -17.29
C ASP A 245 14.17 4.76 -16.34
N ALA A 246 14.05 3.45 -16.60
CA ALA A 246 13.26 2.52 -15.78
C ALA A 246 13.68 2.52 -14.30
N THR A 247 14.99 2.55 -14.03
CA THR A 247 15.54 2.59 -12.67
C THR A 247 15.13 3.88 -11.95
N GLU A 248 15.27 5.04 -12.59
CA GLU A 248 14.89 6.31 -11.98
C GLU A 248 13.39 6.35 -11.66
N VAL A 249 12.54 5.98 -12.63
CA VAL A 249 11.08 5.95 -12.48
C VAL A 249 10.67 5.03 -11.33
N THR A 250 11.30 3.85 -11.23
CA THR A 250 11.03 2.90 -10.14
C THR A 250 11.43 3.48 -8.80
N VAL A 251 12.61 4.13 -8.70
CA VAL A 251 13.03 4.81 -7.47
C VAL A 251 12.02 5.89 -7.08
N ARG A 252 11.60 6.76 -8.00
CA ARG A 252 10.59 7.81 -7.71
C ARG A 252 9.25 7.21 -7.26
N CYS A 253 8.81 6.13 -7.89
CA CYS A 253 7.58 5.45 -7.53
C CYS A 253 7.66 4.80 -6.14
N LEU A 254 8.79 4.19 -5.79
CA LEU A 254 9.03 3.60 -4.47
C LEU A 254 9.17 4.68 -3.39
N GLN A 255 9.84 5.79 -3.68
CA GLN A 255 9.92 6.95 -2.78
C GLN A 255 8.53 7.49 -2.45
N TRP A 256 7.69 7.67 -3.46
CA TRP A 256 6.31 8.11 -3.26
C TRP A 256 5.47 7.10 -2.48
N SER A 257 5.62 5.81 -2.80
CA SER A 257 4.94 4.74 -2.08
C SER A 257 5.34 4.71 -0.61
N LEU A 258 6.62 4.92 -0.29
CA LEU A 258 7.11 5.00 1.10
C LEU A 258 6.46 6.17 1.86
N ILE A 259 6.38 7.35 1.24
CA ILE A 259 5.74 8.53 1.83
C ILE A 259 4.27 8.25 2.14
N LEU A 260 3.54 7.66 1.19
CA LEU A 260 2.13 7.34 1.38
C LEU A 260 1.90 6.30 2.49
N GLU A 261 2.69 5.23 2.51
CA GLU A 261 2.58 4.17 3.53
C GLU A 261 2.91 4.68 4.94
N CYS A 262 3.90 5.58 5.07
CA CYS A 262 4.33 6.08 6.38
C CYS A 262 3.49 7.25 6.88
N MET A 263 3.13 8.19 6.01
CA MET A 263 2.52 9.46 6.41
C MET A 263 1.02 9.53 6.11
N ARG A 264 0.51 8.75 5.17
CA ARG A 264 -0.91 8.79 4.74
C ARG A 264 -1.53 7.38 4.65
N PRO A 265 -1.44 6.53 5.69
CA PRO A 265 -1.97 5.17 5.64
C PRO A 265 -3.49 5.13 5.43
N ALA A 266 -4.24 6.11 5.94
CA ALA A 266 -5.68 6.22 5.74
C ALA A 266 -6.09 6.34 4.27
N PHE A 267 -5.32 7.09 3.46
CA PHE A 267 -5.59 7.23 2.03
C PHE A 267 -5.42 5.88 1.32
N VAL A 268 -4.32 5.20 1.61
CA VAL A 268 -3.95 3.96 0.94
C VAL A 268 -4.88 2.80 1.35
N CYS A 269 -5.15 2.64 2.64
CA CYS A 269 -5.93 1.51 3.17
C CYS A 269 -7.45 1.70 3.04
N CYS A 270 -7.96 2.90 3.32
CA CYS A 270 -9.41 3.11 3.48
C CYS A 270 -10.08 3.62 2.20
N VAL A 271 -9.40 4.42 1.37
CA VAL A 271 -10.10 5.24 0.38
C VAL A 271 -9.77 4.88 -1.07
N ALA A 272 -8.52 4.56 -1.37
CA ALA A 272 -8.20 4.00 -2.69
C ALA A 272 -8.82 2.59 -2.89
N HIS A 273 -9.37 1.99 -1.83
CA HIS A 273 -9.84 0.59 -1.76
C HIS A 273 -8.78 -0.41 -2.27
N ILE A 274 -7.50 -0.05 -2.16
CA ILE A 274 -6.40 -0.91 -2.57
C ILE A 274 -6.09 -1.83 -1.41
N THR A 275 -6.45 -3.10 -1.57
CA THR A 275 -6.16 -4.12 -0.55
C THR A 275 -4.65 -4.23 -0.30
N VAL A 276 -4.27 -4.68 0.91
CA VAL A 276 -2.86 -4.94 1.23
C VAL A 276 -2.24 -5.92 0.21
N THR A 277 -3.01 -6.92 -0.23
CA THR A 277 -2.62 -7.87 -1.28
C THR A 277 -2.31 -7.16 -2.59
N SER A 278 -3.17 -6.25 -3.04
CA SER A 278 -2.94 -5.48 -4.27
C SER A 278 -1.65 -4.69 -4.20
N ARG A 279 -1.36 -4.02 -3.07
CA ARG A 279 -0.12 -3.24 -2.88
C ARG A 279 1.11 -4.15 -2.90
N PHE A 280 1.04 -5.28 -2.22
CA PHE A 280 2.08 -6.30 -2.26
C PHE A 280 2.35 -6.80 -3.69
N CYS A 281 1.30 -7.13 -4.45
CA CYS A 281 1.43 -7.55 -5.85
C CYS A 281 2.03 -6.45 -6.73
N ARG A 282 1.65 -5.19 -6.53
CA ARG A 282 2.16 -4.05 -7.31
C ARG A 282 3.63 -3.76 -7.02
N LEU A 283 4.09 -3.95 -5.78
CA LEU A 283 5.52 -3.93 -5.49
C LEU A 283 6.26 -5.11 -6.12
N ALA A 284 5.64 -6.31 -6.12
CA ALA A 284 6.25 -7.48 -6.73
C ALA A 284 6.45 -7.34 -8.24
N CYS A 285 5.71 -6.45 -8.92
CA CYS A 285 5.97 -6.10 -10.31
C CYS A 285 7.40 -5.58 -10.55
N VAL A 286 8.05 -4.92 -9.58
CA VAL A 286 9.46 -4.50 -9.69
C VAL A 286 10.39 -5.71 -9.89
N LEU A 287 10.08 -6.83 -9.26
CA LEU A 287 10.86 -8.07 -9.37
C LEU A 287 10.76 -8.68 -10.78
N LEU A 288 9.61 -8.50 -11.42
CA LEU A 288 9.29 -9.09 -12.72
C LEU A 288 9.61 -8.15 -13.88
N ALA A 289 9.68 -6.83 -13.64
CA ALA A 289 9.87 -5.84 -14.69
C ALA A 289 11.27 -5.87 -15.31
N GLY A 290 12.31 -6.36 -14.63
CA GLY A 290 13.64 -6.47 -15.25
C GLY A 290 14.70 -7.00 -14.30
N ASN A 291 15.71 -7.68 -14.86
CA ASN A 291 16.74 -8.39 -14.07
C ASN A 291 17.60 -7.43 -13.23
N ASP A 292 17.95 -6.26 -13.78
CA ASP A 292 18.79 -5.28 -13.10
C ASP A 292 17.97 -4.29 -12.25
N LEU A 293 16.69 -4.12 -12.59
CA LEU A 293 15.82 -3.17 -11.91
C LEU A 293 15.68 -3.49 -10.41
N PHE A 294 15.50 -4.76 -10.07
CA PHE A 294 15.47 -5.19 -8.68
C PHE A 294 16.78 -4.86 -7.95
N ARG A 295 17.93 -5.12 -8.59
CA ARG A 295 19.25 -4.92 -7.98
C ARG A 295 19.48 -3.47 -7.58
N ASP A 296 19.12 -2.54 -8.47
CA ASP A 296 19.39 -1.11 -8.27
C ASP A 296 18.37 -0.44 -7.34
N THR A 297 17.18 -1.02 -7.19
CA THR A 297 16.07 -0.45 -6.39
C THR A 297 15.79 -1.21 -5.09
N LYS A 298 16.55 -2.26 -4.81
CA LYS A 298 16.36 -3.17 -3.66
C LYS A 298 16.22 -2.45 -2.33
N THR A 299 17.04 -1.42 -2.06
CA THR A 299 17.01 -0.71 -0.77
C THR A 299 15.67 -0.03 -0.53
N TRP A 300 15.17 0.67 -1.54
CA TRP A 300 13.85 1.30 -1.51
C TRP A 300 12.73 0.25 -1.45
N LEU A 301 12.86 -0.83 -2.22
CA LEU A 301 11.86 -1.89 -2.25
C LEU A 301 11.72 -2.58 -0.89
N ASP A 302 12.83 -2.83 -0.19
CA ASP A 302 12.80 -3.43 1.15
C ASP A 302 12.08 -2.53 2.16
N GLU A 303 12.36 -1.22 2.15
CA GLU A 303 11.73 -0.27 3.06
C GLU A 303 10.22 -0.16 2.84
N VAL A 304 9.77 -0.07 1.58
CA VAL A 304 8.33 -0.03 1.27
C VAL A 304 7.67 -1.36 1.62
N LEU A 305 8.33 -2.50 1.34
CA LEU A 305 7.82 -3.82 1.74
C LEU A 305 7.66 -3.91 3.26
N GLN A 306 8.64 -3.45 4.04
CA GLN A 306 8.53 -3.44 5.50
C GLN A 306 7.36 -2.58 5.98
N ALA A 307 7.11 -1.42 5.36
CA ALA A 307 5.98 -0.55 5.70
C ALA A 307 4.63 -1.23 5.43
N ILE A 308 4.49 -1.94 4.30
CA ILE A 308 3.26 -2.68 3.97
C ILE A 308 3.04 -3.87 4.91
N LEU A 309 4.10 -4.59 5.27
CA LEU A 309 4.02 -5.80 6.10
C LEU A 309 3.65 -5.53 7.57
N VAL A 310 3.59 -4.27 8.00
CA VAL A 310 2.92 -3.88 9.25
C VAL A 310 1.47 -4.33 9.23
N TYR A 311 0.80 -4.21 8.08
CA TYR A 311 -0.59 -4.60 7.88
C TYR A 311 -0.75 -6.01 7.32
N GLN A 312 0.26 -6.87 7.51
CA GLN A 312 0.28 -8.19 6.88
C GLN A 312 -0.96 -9.02 7.20
N ASP A 313 -1.57 -8.89 8.38
CA ASP A 313 -2.75 -9.67 8.78
C ASP A 313 -3.97 -9.45 7.88
N TYR A 314 -3.99 -8.36 7.12
CA TYR A 314 -5.00 -8.06 6.10
C TYR A 314 -4.67 -8.59 4.70
N LEU A 315 -3.50 -9.21 4.49
CA LEU A 315 -3.20 -9.89 3.22
C LEU A 315 -4.12 -11.09 3.05
N ASP A 316 -4.71 -11.18 1.87
CA ASP A 316 -5.62 -12.23 1.45
C ASP A 316 -5.37 -12.50 -0.03
N PHE A 317 -4.72 -13.63 -0.32
CA PHE A 317 -4.33 -14.04 -1.67
C PHE A 317 -5.41 -14.83 -2.41
N ASP A 318 -6.49 -15.20 -1.73
CA ASP A 318 -7.64 -15.89 -2.35
C ASP A 318 -8.64 -14.89 -2.96
N LYS A 319 -8.62 -13.62 -2.52
CA LYS A 319 -9.43 -12.55 -3.11
C LYS A 319 -8.85 -12.06 -4.46
N PRO A 320 -9.72 -11.70 -5.43
CA PRO A 320 -9.28 -11.20 -6.72
C PRO A 320 -8.57 -9.85 -6.57
N VAL A 321 -7.38 -9.76 -7.15
CA VAL A 321 -6.60 -8.52 -7.22
C VAL A 321 -6.87 -7.83 -8.56
N ARG A 322 -7.28 -6.56 -8.52
CA ARG A 322 -7.54 -5.77 -9.75
C ARG A 322 -6.29 -5.72 -10.63
N GLY A 323 -6.45 -6.09 -11.90
CA GLY A 323 -5.37 -6.17 -12.87
C GLY A 323 -4.63 -7.51 -12.91
N LEU A 324 -4.94 -8.46 -12.02
CA LEU A 324 -4.41 -9.83 -12.06
C LEU A 324 -5.53 -10.82 -12.37
N LYS A 325 -5.27 -11.76 -13.28
CA LYS A 325 -6.20 -12.87 -13.59
C LYS A 325 -6.25 -13.91 -12.47
N SER A 326 -5.07 -14.27 -11.96
CA SER A 326 -4.88 -15.31 -10.95
C SER A 326 -3.65 -14.98 -10.13
N PHE A 327 -3.79 -14.90 -8.80
CA PHE A 327 -2.63 -14.73 -7.92
C PHE A 327 -1.69 -15.93 -8.00
N TYR A 328 -2.22 -17.15 -8.19
CA TYR A 328 -1.41 -18.36 -8.28
C TYR A 328 -0.41 -18.31 -9.46
N ASP A 329 -0.86 -17.88 -10.64
CA ASP A 329 -0.02 -17.77 -11.83
C ASP A 329 0.98 -16.60 -11.70
N PHE A 330 0.55 -15.51 -11.08
CA PHE A 330 1.44 -14.38 -10.77
C PHE A 330 2.53 -14.80 -9.77
N TYR A 331 2.18 -15.56 -8.74
CA TYR A 331 3.13 -16.06 -7.76
C TYR A 331 4.10 -17.09 -8.37
N ARG A 332 3.64 -17.95 -9.28
CA ARG A 332 4.52 -18.82 -10.07
C ARG A 332 5.58 -18.01 -10.83
N GLN A 333 5.21 -16.91 -11.50
CA GLN A 333 6.17 -16.05 -12.19
C GLN A 333 7.22 -15.47 -11.22
N ILE A 334 6.81 -15.04 -10.01
CA ILE A 334 7.73 -14.57 -8.97
C ILE A 334 8.71 -15.68 -8.57
N LEU A 335 8.25 -16.91 -8.40
CA LEU A 335 9.09 -18.05 -8.04
C LEU A 335 10.11 -18.40 -9.13
N GLU A 336 9.68 -18.41 -10.38
CA GLU A 336 10.54 -18.68 -11.53
C GLU A 336 11.61 -17.59 -11.68
N GLN A 337 11.21 -16.32 -11.55
CA GLN A 337 12.13 -15.19 -11.57
C GLN A 337 13.09 -15.21 -10.37
N PHE A 338 12.63 -15.64 -9.19
CA PHE A 338 13.49 -15.81 -8.01
C PHE A 338 14.61 -16.81 -8.29
N VAL A 339 14.29 -17.97 -8.86
CA VAL A 339 15.29 -18.99 -9.20
C VAL A 339 16.25 -18.48 -10.28
N ALA A 340 15.75 -17.71 -11.25
CA ALA A 340 16.54 -17.24 -12.38
C ALA A 340 17.57 -16.15 -12.01
N VAL A 341 17.17 -15.13 -11.21
CA VAL A 341 17.98 -13.91 -11.07
C VAL A 341 18.15 -13.37 -9.65
N SER A 342 17.51 -13.96 -8.63
CA SER A 342 17.61 -13.40 -7.27
C SER A 342 18.97 -13.61 -6.62
N TYR A 343 19.74 -14.62 -7.04
CA TYR A 343 20.94 -15.10 -6.36
C TYR A 343 20.72 -15.37 -4.85
N GLY A 344 19.49 -15.69 -4.45
CA GLY A 344 19.10 -15.92 -3.07
C GLY A 344 19.01 -14.65 -2.22
N ASP A 345 18.71 -13.50 -2.83
CA ASP A 345 18.58 -12.24 -2.12
C ASP A 345 17.50 -12.29 -1.02
N PRO A 346 17.79 -11.85 0.23
CA PRO A 346 16.82 -11.87 1.31
C PRO A 346 15.57 -11.01 1.08
N VAL A 347 15.66 -9.89 0.35
CA VAL A 347 14.51 -9.01 0.09
C VAL A 347 13.56 -9.69 -0.89
N PHE A 348 14.09 -10.26 -1.98
CA PHE A 348 13.30 -11.07 -2.91
C PHE A 348 12.72 -12.29 -2.16
N GLY A 349 13.52 -12.98 -1.36
CA GLY A 349 13.06 -14.13 -0.59
C GLY A 349 11.91 -13.81 0.38
N ARG A 350 11.78 -12.57 0.88
CA ARG A 350 10.59 -12.14 1.64
C ARG A 350 9.32 -12.10 0.79
N PHE A 351 9.39 -11.68 -0.48
CA PHE A 351 8.26 -11.78 -1.40
C PHE A 351 7.85 -13.24 -1.68
N VAL A 352 8.81 -14.16 -1.67
CA VAL A 352 8.55 -15.60 -1.77
C VAL A 352 7.94 -16.15 -0.47
N LEU A 353 8.44 -15.72 0.70
CA LEU A 353 8.03 -16.28 1.98
C LEU A 353 6.66 -15.78 2.45
N VAL A 354 6.29 -14.53 2.20
CA VAL A 354 5.03 -13.95 2.71
C VAL A 354 3.79 -14.80 2.32
N PRO A 355 3.63 -15.25 1.06
CA PRO A 355 2.52 -16.12 0.66
C PRO A 355 2.55 -17.54 1.26
N LEU A 356 3.64 -17.93 1.93
CA LEU A 356 3.81 -19.27 2.54
C LEU A 356 3.46 -19.32 4.03
N GLN A 357 3.05 -18.21 4.64
CA GLN A 357 2.52 -18.20 6.01
C GLN A 357 1.32 -19.14 6.16
N GLN A 358 1.10 -19.69 7.35
CA GLN A 358 0.13 -20.78 7.56
C GLN A 358 -1.31 -20.40 7.27
N ARG A 359 -1.67 -19.13 7.46
CA ARG A 359 -3.01 -18.61 7.17
C ARG A 359 -3.39 -18.61 5.68
N HIS A 360 -2.41 -18.72 4.78
CA HIS A 360 -2.65 -18.67 3.34
C HIS A 360 -2.91 -20.05 2.75
N ASN A 361 -3.50 -20.04 1.56
CA ASN A 361 -3.92 -21.25 0.87
C ASN A 361 -2.77 -22.24 0.68
N ILE A 362 -3.01 -23.50 1.07
CA ILE A 362 -2.04 -24.59 1.00
C ILE A 362 -1.48 -24.82 -0.41
N LYS A 363 -2.23 -24.46 -1.46
CA LYS A 363 -1.77 -24.56 -2.86
C LYS A 363 -0.46 -23.80 -3.09
N LEU A 364 -0.26 -22.65 -2.43
CA LEU A 364 0.96 -21.85 -2.55
C LEU A 364 2.16 -22.56 -1.90
N LYS A 365 1.94 -23.25 -0.77
CA LYS A 365 2.93 -24.14 -0.14
C LYS A 365 3.25 -25.32 -1.08
N LYS A 366 2.24 -26.04 -1.57
CA LYS A 366 2.44 -27.18 -2.49
C LYS A 366 3.19 -26.77 -3.77
N LEU A 367 2.94 -25.57 -4.32
CA LEU A 367 3.68 -25.04 -5.47
C LEU A 367 5.20 -24.96 -5.20
N VAL A 368 5.62 -24.41 -4.06
CA VAL A 368 7.05 -24.30 -3.70
C VAL A 368 7.68 -25.65 -3.36
N TRP A 369 6.97 -26.48 -2.59
CA TRP A 369 7.51 -27.72 -2.06
C TRP A 369 7.48 -28.89 -3.06
N CYS A 370 6.53 -28.91 -4.00
CA CYS A 370 6.37 -30.01 -4.96
C CYS A 370 6.84 -29.65 -6.37
N GLU A 371 6.36 -28.52 -6.89
CA GLU A 371 6.48 -28.22 -8.32
C GLU A 371 7.74 -27.40 -8.63
N LEU A 372 8.06 -26.41 -7.79
CA LEU A 372 9.18 -25.49 -7.96
C LEU A 372 10.25 -25.67 -6.87
N GLY A 373 10.60 -26.93 -6.59
CA GLY A 373 11.56 -27.29 -5.52
C GLY A 373 12.95 -26.65 -5.66
N ALA A 374 13.33 -26.16 -6.85
CA ALA A 374 14.55 -25.37 -7.04
C ALA A 374 14.60 -24.11 -6.16
N VAL A 375 13.45 -23.50 -5.85
CA VAL A 375 13.30 -22.34 -4.97
C VAL A 375 13.95 -22.60 -3.60
N LEU A 376 13.77 -23.81 -3.05
CA LEU A 376 14.27 -24.19 -1.73
C LEU A 376 15.78 -24.04 -1.62
N ARG A 377 16.51 -24.18 -2.73
CA ARG A 377 17.98 -24.09 -2.74
C ARG A 377 18.49 -22.65 -2.64
N PHE A 378 17.69 -21.68 -3.10
CA PHE A 378 18.06 -20.27 -3.13
C PHE A 378 17.46 -19.45 -1.99
N LEU A 379 16.48 -19.99 -1.26
CA LEU A 379 15.74 -19.25 -0.23
C LEU A 379 16.51 -19.10 1.09
N SER A 380 17.63 -18.38 1.05
CA SER A 380 18.57 -18.17 2.16
C SER A 380 18.15 -17.06 3.15
N THR A 381 16.92 -16.53 3.02
CA THR A 381 16.41 -15.44 3.85
C THR A 381 16.53 -15.78 5.33
N PRO A 382 17.23 -14.97 6.15
CA PRO A 382 17.40 -15.25 7.57
C PRO A 382 16.07 -15.25 8.33
N VAL A 383 15.98 -16.10 9.37
CA VAL A 383 14.78 -16.18 10.24
C VAL A 383 14.48 -14.85 10.91
N SER A 384 15.50 -14.05 11.24
CA SER A 384 15.35 -12.72 11.85
C SER A 384 14.66 -11.69 10.95
N LYS A 385 14.51 -11.96 9.65
CA LYS A 385 13.88 -11.06 8.67
C LYS A 385 12.40 -11.38 8.40
N VAL A 386 11.84 -12.37 9.10
CA VAL A 386 10.44 -12.78 8.97
C VAL A 386 9.80 -13.02 10.34
N PRO A 387 8.48 -12.78 10.51
CA PRO A 387 7.76 -13.16 11.72
C PRO A 387 7.54 -14.68 11.72
N ILE A 388 8.51 -15.43 12.24
CA ILE A 388 8.56 -16.90 12.14
C ILE A 388 7.30 -17.55 12.71
N GLU A 389 6.70 -16.96 13.73
CA GLU A 389 5.48 -17.42 14.41
C GLU A 389 4.32 -17.61 13.42
N LYS A 390 4.19 -16.72 12.43
CA LYS A 390 3.13 -16.79 11.39
C LYS A 390 3.32 -17.94 10.40
N PHE A 391 4.48 -18.60 10.42
CA PHE A 391 4.78 -19.79 9.62
C PHE A 391 4.65 -21.08 10.44
N LEU A 392 4.68 -20.98 11.77
CA LEU A 392 4.57 -22.11 12.69
C LEU A 392 3.12 -22.32 13.14
N GLU A 393 2.32 -21.25 13.26
CA GLU A 393 0.93 -21.35 13.71
C GLU A 393 -0.07 -20.80 12.66
N PRO A 394 -1.23 -21.46 12.48
CA PRO A 394 -1.62 -22.75 13.08
C PRO A 394 -0.75 -23.91 12.58
N CYS A 395 -0.58 -24.92 13.43
CA CYS A 395 0.09 -26.19 13.06
C CYS A 395 -0.52 -26.80 11.78
N GLU A 396 0.34 -27.31 10.88
CA GLU A 396 -0.08 -27.96 9.64
C GLU A 396 -0.84 -29.26 9.93
N THR A 397 -1.91 -29.49 9.18
CA THR A 397 -2.80 -30.65 9.35
C THR A 397 -2.93 -31.50 8.09
N ASP A 398 -2.53 -30.99 6.92
CA ASP A 398 -2.53 -31.73 5.65
C ASP A 398 -1.43 -32.81 5.66
N PRO A 399 -1.79 -34.10 5.64
CA PRO A 399 -0.82 -35.19 5.68
C PRO A 399 0.13 -35.21 4.49
N ASP A 400 -0.35 -34.85 3.29
CA ASP A 400 0.47 -34.87 2.07
C ASP A 400 1.64 -33.91 2.21
N LEU A 401 1.37 -32.68 2.67
CA LEU A 401 2.39 -31.67 2.87
C LEU A 401 3.38 -32.07 3.98
N LEU A 402 2.91 -32.70 5.06
CA LEU A 402 3.79 -33.24 6.11
C LEU A 402 4.72 -34.33 5.58
N TYR A 403 4.24 -35.25 4.73
CA TYR A 403 5.10 -36.23 4.08
C TYR A 403 6.13 -35.56 3.16
N ILE A 404 5.74 -34.50 2.45
CA ILE A 404 6.65 -33.73 1.59
C ILE A 404 7.73 -33.03 2.43
N TYR A 405 7.37 -32.44 3.57
CA TYR A 405 8.32 -31.84 4.51
C TYR A 405 9.35 -32.86 4.99
N LEU A 406 8.89 -34.01 5.50
CA LEU A 406 9.77 -35.07 5.98
C LEU A 406 10.68 -35.59 4.87
N ASN A 407 10.16 -35.84 3.67
CA ASN A 407 10.96 -36.30 2.53
C ASN A 407 12.03 -35.28 2.13
N SER A 408 11.69 -33.99 2.17
CA SER A 408 12.60 -32.90 1.80
C SER A 408 13.73 -32.73 2.82
N LEU A 409 13.43 -32.90 4.11
CA LEU A 409 14.41 -32.98 5.19
C LEU A 409 15.31 -34.22 5.06
N ALA A 410 14.72 -35.39 4.85
CA ALA A 410 15.44 -36.66 4.74
C ALA A 410 16.43 -36.67 3.56
N GLN A 411 16.05 -36.06 2.44
CA GLN A 411 16.90 -35.96 1.24
C GLN A 411 17.90 -34.79 1.31
N GLY A 412 17.87 -33.99 2.37
CA GLY A 412 18.74 -32.82 2.54
C GLY A 412 18.48 -31.72 1.51
N ARG A 413 17.30 -31.69 0.88
CA ARG A 413 16.87 -30.62 -0.05
C ARG A 413 16.63 -29.31 0.68
N VAL A 414 16.31 -29.39 1.97
CA VAL A 414 16.15 -28.25 2.88
C VAL A 414 17.09 -28.45 4.07
N LYS A 415 17.90 -27.44 4.38
CA LYS A 415 18.80 -27.42 5.54
C LYS A 415 18.80 -26.03 6.17
N GLU A 416 19.12 -25.96 7.46
CA GLU A 416 19.21 -24.68 8.17
C GLU A 416 20.24 -23.73 7.53
N THR A 417 21.32 -24.24 6.94
CA THR A 417 22.40 -23.41 6.39
C THR A 417 22.06 -22.62 5.12
N PHE A 418 21.07 -23.04 4.34
CA PHE A 418 20.71 -22.36 3.07
C PHE A 418 19.21 -22.15 2.85
N CYS A 419 18.36 -22.75 3.69
CA CYS A 419 16.91 -22.56 3.68
C CYS A 419 16.37 -22.49 5.12
N PRO A 420 16.87 -21.56 5.95
CA PRO A 420 16.66 -21.59 7.40
C PRO A 420 15.19 -21.47 7.82
N VAL A 421 14.40 -20.62 7.14
CA VAL A 421 12.98 -20.41 7.47
C VAL A 421 12.18 -21.69 7.21
N LEU A 422 12.25 -22.22 6.00
CA LEU A 422 11.47 -23.41 5.63
C LEU A 422 11.99 -24.69 6.29
N TYR A 423 13.27 -24.75 6.66
CA TYR A 423 13.81 -25.81 7.50
C TYR A 423 13.11 -25.85 8.87
N ARG A 424 13.02 -24.70 9.55
CA ARG A 424 12.34 -24.60 10.85
C ARG A 424 10.85 -24.94 10.74
N VAL A 425 10.19 -24.47 9.69
CA VAL A 425 8.79 -24.79 9.39
C VAL A 425 8.61 -26.31 9.25
N ALA A 426 9.40 -26.97 8.41
CA ALA A 426 9.29 -28.40 8.19
C ALA A 426 9.55 -29.22 9.47
N VAL A 427 10.59 -28.89 10.23
CA VAL A 427 10.92 -29.57 11.49
C VAL A 427 9.80 -29.39 12.51
N HIS A 428 9.36 -28.15 12.72
CA HIS A 428 8.30 -27.84 13.69
C HIS A 428 7.00 -28.56 13.38
N HIS A 429 6.52 -28.49 12.13
CA HIS A 429 5.22 -29.08 11.76
C HIS A 429 5.24 -30.60 11.82
N VAL A 430 6.31 -31.25 11.34
CA VAL A 430 6.43 -32.71 11.41
C VAL A 430 6.50 -33.19 12.85
N SER A 431 7.36 -32.57 13.67
CA SER A 431 7.51 -32.95 15.09
C SER A 431 6.20 -32.73 15.85
N THR A 432 5.62 -31.53 15.74
CA THR A 432 4.40 -31.17 16.46
C THR A 432 3.21 -32.03 16.06
N TYR A 433 3.08 -32.39 14.77
CA TYR A 433 1.99 -33.26 14.31
C TYR A 433 2.11 -34.68 14.87
N ILE A 434 3.33 -35.25 14.91
CA ILE A 434 3.59 -36.56 15.51
C ILE A 434 3.22 -36.55 17.00
N THR A 435 3.64 -35.51 17.74
CA THR A 435 3.41 -35.40 19.19
C THR A 435 1.95 -35.12 19.53
N ARG A 436 1.27 -34.26 18.76
CA ARG A 436 -0.10 -33.81 19.05
C ARG A 436 -1.16 -34.81 18.61
N TYR A 437 -0.87 -35.61 17.58
CA TYR A 437 -1.83 -36.54 16.98
C TYR A 437 -1.30 -37.99 16.85
N PRO A 438 -0.72 -38.60 17.91
CA PRO A 438 -0.06 -39.91 17.83
C PRO A 438 -0.99 -41.05 17.40
N ASP A 439 -2.29 -40.88 17.59
CA ASP A 439 -3.31 -41.88 17.23
C ASP A 439 -3.66 -41.88 15.75
N LEU A 440 -3.38 -40.80 15.02
CA LEU A 440 -3.73 -40.71 13.60
C LEU A 440 -2.83 -41.62 12.76
N PRO A 441 -3.38 -42.33 11.75
CA PRO A 441 -2.59 -43.20 10.87
C PRO A 441 -1.43 -42.46 10.19
N ALA A 442 -1.64 -41.20 9.81
CA ALA A 442 -0.61 -40.37 9.19
C ALA A 442 0.55 -40.07 10.14
N ALA A 443 0.27 -39.73 11.40
CA ALA A 443 1.29 -39.47 12.40
C ALA A 443 2.11 -40.73 12.72
N ARG A 444 1.46 -41.90 12.85
CA ARG A 444 2.16 -43.17 13.04
C ARG A 444 3.10 -43.50 11.89
N ARG A 445 2.65 -43.26 10.65
CA ARG A 445 3.47 -43.45 9.46
C ARG A 445 4.65 -42.47 9.43
N LEU A 446 4.43 -41.20 9.74
CA LEU A 446 5.51 -40.21 9.86
C LEU A 446 6.54 -40.63 10.92
N ALA A 447 6.09 -41.04 12.11
CA ALA A 447 6.97 -41.52 13.18
C ALA A 447 7.82 -42.73 12.74
N GLN A 448 7.22 -43.70 12.05
CA GLN A 448 7.95 -44.85 11.49
C GLN A 448 8.99 -44.40 10.45
N MET A 449 8.63 -43.47 9.57
CA MET A 449 9.55 -42.91 8.58
C MET A 449 10.71 -42.16 9.24
N VAL A 450 10.47 -41.40 10.32
CA VAL A 450 11.51 -40.73 11.10
C VAL A 450 12.44 -41.76 11.76
N GLN A 451 11.91 -42.82 12.37
CA GLN A 451 12.71 -43.90 12.95
C GLN A 451 13.56 -44.64 11.92
N ALA A 452 13.14 -44.69 10.65
CA ALA A 452 13.90 -45.27 9.56
C ALA A 452 15.03 -44.38 9.02
N LEU A 453 15.13 -43.10 9.43
CA LEU A 453 16.16 -42.19 8.93
C LEU A 453 17.58 -42.63 9.35
N GLY A 454 18.56 -42.50 8.46
CA GLY A 454 19.97 -42.75 8.83
C GLY A 454 20.58 -41.64 9.69
N ASN A 455 20.03 -40.42 9.62
CA ASN A 455 20.56 -39.24 10.32
C ASN A 455 20.02 -39.15 11.76
N GLN A 456 20.90 -39.38 12.73
CA GLN A 456 20.56 -39.36 14.16
C GLN A 456 20.22 -37.96 14.70
N GLU A 457 20.86 -36.92 14.19
CA GLU A 457 20.60 -35.53 14.59
C GLU A 457 19.19 -35.12 14.16
N LEU A 458 18.83 -35.40 12.90
CA LEU A 458 17.49 -35.10 12.39
C LEU A 458 16.41 -35.90 13.13
N LYS A 459 16.70 -37.14 13.54
CA LYS A 459 15.79 -37.93 14.38
C LYS A 459 15.50 -37.26 15.71
N SER A 460 16.53 -36.82 16.43
CA SER A 460 16.38 -36.14 17.73
C SER A 460 15.67 -34.79 17.64
N LEU A 461 15.64 -34.16 16.47
CA LEU A 461 14.92 -32.91 16.24
C LEU A 461 13.43 -33.14 15.96
N LEU A 462 13.05 -34.33 15.49
CA LEU A 462 11.69 -34.65 15.05
C LEU A 462 10.89 -35.46 16.08
N MET A 463 11.56 -36.19 16.97
CA MET A 463 10.98 -37.00 18.06
C MET A 463 11.69 -36.69 19.37
#